data_AF-R9IPB5-F1
#
_entry.id   AF-R9IPB5-F1
#
_cell.length_a   1.000
_cell.length_b   1.000
_cell.length_c   1.000
_cell.angle_alpha   90.00
_cell.angle_beta   90.00
_cell.angle_gamma   90.00
#
_symmetry.space_group_name_H-M   'P 1'
#
loop_
_entity.id
_entity.type
_entity.pdbx_description
1 polymer ?
#
loop_
_entity_poly.entity_id
_entity_poly.type
_entity_poly.pdbx_seq_one_letter_code
_entity_poly.pdbx_strand_id
1 'polypeptide(L)' 'MIGDIRRNGYVLPLGMDSMQKFVDVGFALKEIVIKEQHNCRSTSYWEGCERSFLMLAHEYIFVLEKPIVVS' A
#
# COMPACT_ATOMS: atom_id res chain seq x y z
N MET A 1 -2.68 2.26 7.41
CA MET A 1 -1.51 2.35 6.50
C MET A 1 -1.29 0.97 5.92
N ILE A 2 -1.29 0.85 4.59
CA ILE A 2 -1.22 -0.42 3.88
C ILE A 2 -0.03 -0.34 2.92
N GLY A 3 0.82 -1.36 2.93
CA GLY A 3 1.90 -1.53 1.96
C GLY A 3 1.55 -2.64 0.98
N ASP A 4 2.16 -2.56 -0.21
CA ASP A 4 2.14 -3.66 -1.15
C ASP A 4 3.08 -4.78 -0.69
N ILE A 5 2.89 -5.99 -1.22
CA ILE A 5 3.78 -7.11 -0.95
C ILE A 5 4.43 -7.60 -2.23
N ARG A 6 5.52 -8.35 -2.09
CA ARG A 6 6.13 -9.06 -3.21
C ARG A 6 6.01 -10.56 -3.00
N ARG A 7 5.53 -11.28 -4.01
CA ARG A 7 5.46 -12.75 -4.03
C ARG A 7 6.03 -13.26 -5.35
N ASN A 8 6.97 -14.21 -5.27
CA ASN A 8 7.63 -14.78 -6.45
C ASN A 8 8.24 -13.73 -7.39
N GLY A 9 8.77 -12.62 -6.84
CA GLY A 9 9.35 -11.52 -7.63
C GLY A 9 8.35 -10.47 -8.12
N TYR A 10 7.05 -10.76 -8.09
CA TYR A 10 6.01 -9.85 -8.56
C TYR A 10 5.40 -9.05 -7.42
N VAL A 11 5.11 -7.77 -7.69
CA VAL A 11 4.40 -6.91 -6.74
C VAL A 11 2.91 -7.26 -6.77
N LEU A 12 2.33 -7.44 -5.58
CA LEU A 12 0.89 -7.57 -5.38
C LEU A 12 0.39 -6.26 -4.75
N PRO A 13 -0.50 -5.52 -5.43
CA PRO A 13 -0.90 -4.16 -5.06
C PRO A 13 -1.96 -4.14 -3.96
N LEU A 14 -1.67 -4.74 -2.81
CA LEU A 14 -2.61 -4.87 -1.69
C LEU A 14 -3.17 -3.51 -1.23
N GLY A 15 -2.40 -2.43 -1.34
CA GLY A 15 -2.89 -1.09 -1.03
C GLY A 15 -4.09 -0.72 -1.89
N MET A 16 -3.93 -0.85 -3.20
CA MET A 16 -4.97 -0.47 -4.17
C MET A 16 -6.16 -1.43 -4.11
N ASP A 17 -5.90 -2.74 -4.00
CA ASP A 17 -6.97 -3.74 -3.87
C ASP A 17 -7.83 -3.49 -2.62
N SER A 18 -7.20 -3.12 -1.50
CA SER A 18 -7.91 -2.78 -0.25
C SER A 18 -8.74 -1.51 -0.41
N MET A 19 -8.16 -0.46 -1.02
CA MET A 19 -8.86 0.78 -1.31
C MET A 19 -10.11 0.55 -2.16
N GLN A 20 -9.98 -0.28 -3.21
CA GLN A 20 -11.08 -0.58 -4.12
C GLN A 20 -12.27 -1.22 -3.41
N LYS A 21 -12.05 -2.07 -2.40
CA LYS A 21 -13.15 -2.65 -1.60
C LYS A 21 -14.02 -1.59 -0.91
N PHE A 22 -13.44 -0.47 -0.48
CA PHE A 22 -14.22 0.62 0.12
C PHE A 22 -14.97 1.42 -0.93
N VAL A 23 -14.35 1.67 -2.07
CA VAL A 23 -15.00 2.35 -3.21
C VAL A 23 -16.18 1.53 -3.73
N ASP A 24 -16.03 0.21 -3.85
CA ASP A 24 -17.07 -0.70 -4.33
C ASP A 24 -18.33 -0.69 -3.44
N VAL A 25 -18.18 -0.42 -2.13
CA VAL A 25 -19.31 -0.30 -1.19
C VAL A 25 -19.82 1.14 -1.03
N GLY A 26 -19.33 2.07 -1.85
CA GLY A 26 -19.86 3.43 -1.98
C GLY A 26 -19.08 4.53 -1.25
N PHE A 27 -17.93 4.25 -0.64
CA PHE A 27 -17.09 5.34 -0.11
C PHE A 27 -16.46 6.14 -1.25
N ALA A 28 -16.40 7.46 -1.08
CA ALA A 28 -15.65 8.32 -2.00
C ALA A 28 -14.19 8.38 -1.55
N LEU A 29 -13.26 8.04 -2.45
CA LEU A 29 -11.85 8.26 -2.21
C LEU A 29 -11.54 9.75 -2.32
N LYS A 30 -11.18 10.37 -1.19
CA LYS A 30 -10.88 11.80 -1.13
C LYS A 30 -9.41 12.07 -1.41
N GLU A 31 -8.52 11.35 -0.74
CA GLU A 31 -7.08 11.57 -0.82
C GLU A 31 -6.31 10.24 -0.70
N ILE A 32 -5.16 10.19 -1.37
CA ILE A 32 -4.15 9.14 -1.19
C ILE A 32 -2.90 9.83 -0.63
N VAL A 33 -2.53 9.50 0.59
CA VAL A 33 -1.27 9.93 1.19
C VAL A 33 -0.25 8.83 1.02
N ILE A 34 0.85 9.15 0.34
CA ILE A 34 1.99 8.25 0.15
C ILE A 34 3.04 8.59 1.19
N LYS A 35 3.39 7.62 2.01
CA LYS A 35 4.41 7.76 3.05
C LYS A 35 5.61 6.89 2.71
N GLU A 36 6.78 7.52 2.63
CA GLU A 36 8.05 6.81 2.53
C GLU A 36 8.38 6.08 3.86
N GLN A 37 8.80 4.82 3.77
CA GLN A 37 9.23 4.03 4.92
C GLN A 37 10.70 4.33 5.25
N HIS A 38 10.92 5.16 6.26
CA HIS A 38 12.29 5.46 6.73
C HIS A 38 12.86 4.40 7.71
N ASN A 39 12.06 3.43 8.14
CA ASN A 39 12.46 2.37 9.10
C ASN A 39 12.48 0.96 8.47
N CYS A 40 12.72 0.86 7.15
CA CYS A 40 12.96 -0.42 6.50
C CYS A 40 14.33 -0.98 6.91
N ARG A 41 14.38 -1.64 8.07
CA ARG A 41 15.49 -2.53 8.39
C ARG A 41 15.36 -3.76 7.51
N SER A 42 16.27 -3.93 6.55
CA SER A 42 16.46 -5.26 6.00
C SER A 42 16.78 -6.18 7.16
N THR A 43 16.01 -7.25 7.33
CA THR A 43 16.44 -8.35 8.18
C THR A 43 17.86 -8.73 7.77
N SER A 44 18.73 -9.03 8.73
CA SER A 44 20.12 -9.43 8.51
C SER A 44 20.29 -10.51 7.44
N TYR A 45 19.23 -11.29 7.18
CA TYR A 45 19.07 -12.20 6.06
C TYR A 45 19.39 -11.60 4.66
N TRP A 46 19.16 -10.30 4.45
CA TRP A 46 19.41 -9.63 3.17
C TRP A 46 20.71 -8.81 3.16
N GLU A 47 21.50 -8.84 4.23
CA GLU A 47 22.83 -8.23 4.25
C GLU A 47 23.77 -9.08 3.39
N GLY A 48 24.34 -8.48 2.33
CA GLY A 48 25.28 -9.16 1.42
C GLY A 48 24.66 -9.85 0.21
N CYS A 49 23.33 -9.90 0.08
CA CYS A 49 22.67 -10.32 -1.16
C CYS A 49 22.57 -9.15 -2.14
N GLU A 50 23.11 -9.33 -3.35
CA GLU A 50 22.86 -8.40 -4.45
C GLU A 50 21.36 -8.36 -4.76
N ARG A 51 20.75 -7.18 -4.61
CA ARG A 51 19.32 -7.01 -4.87
C ARG A 51 19.12 -6.76 -6.35
N SER A 52 18.57 -7.74 -7.07
CA SER A 52 18.12 -7.58 -8.46
C SER A 52 16.78 -6.84 -8.59
N PHE A 53 16.29 -6.24 -7.51
CA PHE A 53 14.97 -5.62 -7.44
C PHE A 53 14.93 -4.38 -6.54
N LEU A 54 13.96 -3.51 -6.80
CA LEU A 54 13.72 -2.31 -6.00
C LEU A 54 12.96 -2.63 -4.71
N MET A 55 13.25 -1.92 -3.62
CA MET A 55 12.50 -2.04 -2.38
C MET A 55 11.08 -1.46 -2.53
N LEU A 56 10.12 -2.08 -1.86
CA LEU A 56 8.81 -1.46 -1.64
C LEU A 56 9.00 -0.48 -0.48
N ALA A 57 9.29 0.78 -0.82
CA ALA A 57 9.66 1.82 0.14
C ALA A 57 8.48 2.72 0.54
N HIS A 58 7.27 2.43 0.07
CA HIS A 58 6.11 3.30 0.26
C HIS A 58 4.94 2.54 0.88
N GLU A 59 4.23 3.23 1.76
CA GLU A 59 2.95 2.80 2.31
C GLU A 59 1.87 3.83 1.95
N TYR A 60 0.63 3.36 1.81
CA TYR A 60 -0.52 4.21 1.51
C TYR A 60 -1.38 4.43 2.75
N ILE A 61 -1.90 5.64 2.88
CA ILE A 61 -2.99 6.00 3.78
C ILE A 61 -4.10 6.59 2.91
N PHE A 62 -5.26 5.95 2.91
CA PHE A 62 -6.41 6.39 2.14
C PHE A 62 -7.36 7.20 3.03
N VAL A 63 -7.75 8.39 2.57
CA VAL A 63 -8.81 9.19 3.18
C VAL A 63 -10.08 8.92 2.40
N LEU A 64 -11.06 8.31 3.06
CA LEU A 64 -12.33 7.91 2.48
C LEU A 64 -13.47 8.69 3.14
N GLU A 65 -14.36 9.24 2.32
CA GLU A 65 -15.58 9.88 2.78
C GLU A 65 -16.75 8.90 2.70
N LYS A 66 -17.56 8.88 3.77
CA LYS A 66 -18.76 8.05 3.83
C LYS A 66 -19.74 8.46 2.71
N PRO A 67 -20.41 7.52 2.04
CA PRO A 67 -21.45 7.85 1.08
C PRO A 67 -22.50 8.79 1.72
N ILE A 68 -22.79 9.89 1.04
CA ILE A 68 -23.96 10.72 1.36
C ILE A 68 -25.16 9.93 0.85
N VAL A 69 -25.81 9.19 1.75
CA VAL A 69 -27.14 8.63 1.49
C VAL A 69 -28.10 9.80 1.65
N VAL A 70 -28.52 10.40 0.54
CA VAL A 70 -29.66 11.33 0.55
C VAL A 70 -30.90 10.45 0.72
N SER A 71 -31.49 10.49 1.92
CA SER A 71 -32.78 9.85 2.24
C SER A 71 -33.94 10.59 1.60
#